data_AF-E3NIX5-F1
#
_entry.id   AF-E3NIX5-F1
#
_cell.length_a   1.000
_cell.length_b   1.000
_cell.length_c   1.000
_cell.angle_alpha   90.00
_cell.angle_beta   90.00
_cell.angle_gamma   90.00
#
_symmetry.space_group_name_H-M   'P 1'
#
loop_
_entity.id
_entity.type
_entity.pdbx_description
1 polymer ?
#
loop_
_entity_poly.entity_id
_entity_poly.type
_entity_poly.pdbx_seq_one_letter_code
_entity_poly.pdbx_strand_id
1 'polypeptide(L)'
;MMKQDPEHMLQLINRVNEWLVKARWRQAQYAVWSVIKLKNKIAYRTAQVTKLQSLTRGYLTRQKFSRPITVYRKACALLKNSKQIEKILSHLNETSRAKWTSSAHSTIKDLEKLVAHIKVSSVDQIEKAENAYEHYVKRVDSMISDLRRQQKNDEMEELERKRKEVEEKERKEMERKLEVERERER
;
A
#
# COMPACT_ATOMS: atom_id res chain seq x y z
N MET A 1 92.41 3.27 34.41
CA MET A 1 91.42 2.23 34.09
C MET A 1 90.61 1.94 35.35
N MET A 2 89.31 2.24 35.37
CA MET A 2 88.45 1.86 36.51
C MET A 2 88.43 0.33 36.62
N LYS A 3 89.12 -0.22 37.63
CA LYS A 3 88.92 -1.61 38.05
C LYS A 3 87.59 -1.65 38.79
N GLN A 4 86.52 -2.01 38.09
CA GLN A 4 85.21 -2.20 38.72
C GLN A 4 85.25 -3.42 39.63
N ASP A 5 84.65 -3.30 40.81
CA ASP A 5 84.51 -4.39 41.76
C ASP A 5 83.72 -5.57 41.12
N PRO A 6 84.32 -6.77 41.00
CA PRO A 6 83.70 -7.92 40.36
C PRO A 6 82.35 -8.32 40.98
N GLU A 7 82.20 -8.17 42.29
CA GLU A 7 80.98 -8.59 43.00
C GLU A 7 79.81 -7.66 42.67
N HIS A 8 80.08 -6.34 42.62
CA HIS A 8 79.10 -5.35 42.21
C HIS A 8 78.64 -5.55 40.76
N MET A 9 79.58 -5.87 39.85
CA MET A 9 79.27 -6.17 38.46
C MET A 9 78.36 -7.40 38.30
N LEU A 10 78.60 -8.44 39.10
CA LEU A 10 77.80 -9.65 39.07
C LEU A 10 76.36 -9.40 39.55
N GLN A 11 76.18 -8.59 40.60
CA GLN A 11 74.85 -8.16 41.06
C GLN A 11 74.11 -7.35 40.00
N LEU A 12 74.78 -6.45 39.30
CA LEU A 12 74.19 -5.66 38.22
C LEU A 12 73.74 -6.56 37.06
N ILE A 13 74.59 -7.50 36.64
CA ILE A 13 74.26 -8.47 35.58
C ILE A 13 73.02 -9.28 35.96
N ASN A 14 72.92 -9.75 37.20
CA ASN A 14 71.74 -10.50 37.67
C ASN A 14 70.46 -9.66 37.62
N ARG A 15 70.50 -8.40 38.08
CA ARG A 15 69.35 -7.49 38.01
C ARG A 15 68.92 -7.20 36.58
N VAL A 16 69.89 -6.98 35.67
CA VAL A 16 69.62 -6.76 34.25
C VAL A 16 69.03 -8.02 33.62
N ASN A 17 69.57 -9.20 33.92
CA ASN A 17 69.04 -10.47 33.41
C ASN A 17 67.60 -10.72 33.86
N GLU A 18 67.29 -10.51 35.14
CA GLU A 18 65.91 -10.57 35.63
C GLU A 18 64.98 -9.60 34.91
N TRP A 19 65.44 -8.36 34.70
CA TRP A 19 64.68 -7.35 33.98
C TRP A 19 64.46 -7.74 32.52
N LEU A 20 65.49 -8.26 31.83
CA LEU A 20 65.41 -8.70 30.43
C LEU A 20 64.40 -9.85 30.25
N VAL A 21 64.39 -10.81 31.18
CA VAL A 21 63.39 -11.90 31.17
C VAL A 21 61.98 -11.33 31.34
N LYS A 22 61.76 -10.46 32.33
CA LYS A 22 60.46 -9.79 32.55
C LYS A 22 60.04 -8.92 31.36
N ALA A 23 60.98 -8.24 30.71
CA ALA A 23 60.75 -7.42 29.53
C ALA A 23 60.32 -8.27 28.33
N ARG A 24 61.00 -9.40 28.07
CA ARG A 24 60.62 -10.34 27.00
C ARG A 24 59.22 -10.92 27.21
N TRP A 25 58.87 -11.30 28.43
CA TRP A 25 57.51 -11.77 28.75
C TRP A 25 56.45 -10.69 28.51
N ARG A 26 56.70 -9.46 28.98
CA ARG A 26 55.78 -8.35 28.72
C ARG A 26 55.64 -8.07 27.22
N GLN A 27 56.74 -8.10 26.47
CA GLN A 27 56.71 -7.92 25.02
C GLN A 27 55.81 -8.97 24.35
N ALA A 28 55.93 -10.24 24.72
CA ALA A 28 55.09 -11.32 24.20
C ALA A 28 53.61 -11.13 24.59
N GLN A 29 53.33 -10.80 25.86
CA GLN A 29 51.97 -10.54 26.36
C GLN A 29 51.31 -9.38 25.60
N TYR A 30 52.00 -8.25 25.43
CA TYR A 30 51.48 -7.11 24.70
C TYR A 30 51.33 -7.40 23.20
N ALA A 31 52.22 -8.19 22.60
CA ALA A 31 52.09 -8.61 21.21
C ALA A 31 50.80 -9.42 21.00
N VAL A 32 50.55 -10.43 21.84
CA VAL A 32 49.32 -11.25 21.80
C VAL A 32 48.08 -10.39 22.03
N TRP A 33 48.11 -9.50 23.02
CA TRP A 33 47.01 -8.59 23.31
C TRP A 33 46.70 -7.65 22.14
N SER A 34 47.74 -7.15 21.46
CA SER A 34 47.61 -6.29 20.28
C SER A 34 46.97 -7.03 19.12
N VAL A 35 47.38 -8.28 18.87
CA VAL A 35 46.77 -9.14 17.84
C VAL A 35 45.29 -9.40 18.14
N ILE A 36 44.94 -9.71 19.39
CA ILE A 36 43.54 -9.91 19.80
C ILE A 36 42.71 -8.63 19.59
N LYS A 37 43.25 -7.46 19.96
CA LYS A 37 42.57 -6.17 19.73
C LYS A 37 42.35 -5.92 18.25
N LEU A 38 43.36 -6.16 17.41
CA LEU A 38 43.25 -5.97 15.96
C LEU A 38 42.20 -6.90 15.36
N LYS A 39 42.20 -8.18 15.73
CA LYS A 39 41.16 -9.16 15.34
C LYS A 39 39.76 -8.63 15.70
N ASN A 40 39.57 -8.21 16.95
CA ASN A 40 38.27 -7.74 17.43
C ASN A 40 37.87 -6.43 16.73
N LYS A 41 38.81 -5.54 16.43
CA LYS A 41 38.54 -4.28 15.72
C LYS A 41 38.10 -4.54 14.28
N ILE A 42 38.76 -5.47 13.59
CA ILE A 42 38.36 -5.87 12.22
C ILE A 42 36.95 -6.46 12.26
N ALA A 43 36.68 -7.42 13.15
CA ALA A 43 35.36 -8.04 13.29
C ALA A 43 34.27 -6.99 13.59
N TYR A 44 34.54 -6.06 14.51
CA TYR A 44 33.63 -4.95 14.82
C TYR A 44 33.34 -4.08 13.58
N ARG A 45 34.39 -3.67 12.84
CA ARG A 45 34.21 -2.84 11.64
C ARG A 45 33.39 -3.55 10.58
N THR A 46 33.64 -4.84 10.35
CA THR A 46 32.85 -5.66 9.41
C THR A 46 31.38 -5.66 9.81
N ALA A 47 31.07 -5.92 11.09
CA ALA A 47 29.68 -5.92 11.57
C ALA A 47 28.98 -4.56 11.36
N GLN A 48 29.67 -3.45 11.64
CA GLN A 48 29.11 -2.11 11.41
C GLN A 48 28.87 -1.82 9.92
N VAL A 49 29.83 -2.19 9.05
CA VAL A 49 29.67 -2.02 7.60
C VAL A 49 28.50 -2.86 7.08
N THR A 50 28.36 -4.12 7.51
CA THR A 50 27.22 -4.96 7.12
C THR A 50 25.89 -4.33 7.53
N LYS A 51 25.79 -3.79 8.75
CA LYS A 51 24.60 -3.09 9.22
C LYS A 51 24.29 -1.88 8.34
N LEU A 52 25.28 -1.02 8.08
CA LEU A 52 25.11 0.14 7.19
C LEU A 52 24.67 -0.29 5.79
N GLN A 53 25.31 -1.29 5.20
CA GLN A 53 24.95 -1.80 3.88
C GLN A 53 23.51 -2.34 3.84
N SER A 54 23.05 -3.06 4.88
CA SER A 54 21.66 -3.53 4.95
C SER A 54 20.66 -2.38 5.01
N LEU A 55 20.96 -1.32 5.77
CA LEU A 55 20.12 -0.14 5.88
C LEU A 55 20.06 0.60 4.54
N THR A 56 21.20 0.79 3.88
CA THR A 56 21.28 1.45 2.57
C THR A 56 20.51 0.66 1.50
N ARG A 57 20.71 -0.67 1.42
CA ARG A 57 19.96 -1.52 0.48
C ARG A 57 18.45 -1.45 0.73
N GLY A 58 18.04 -1.48 2.00
CA GLY A 58 16.64 -1.33 2.40
C GLY A 58 16.06 0.04 2.02
N TYR A 59 16.79 1.12 2.29
CA TYR A 59 16.39 2.49 1.94
C TYR A 59 16.22 2.67 0.43
N LEU A 60 17.21 2.26 -0.37
CA LEU A 60 17.15 2.35 -1.84
C LEU A 60 15.98 1.56 -2.42
N THR A 61 15.71 0.36 -1.88
CA THR A 61 14.57 -0.46 -2.30
C THR A 61 13.24 0.23 -1.97
N ARG A 62 13.09 0.76 -0.75
CA ARG A 62 11.88 1.50 -0.36
C ARG A 62 11.69 2.74 -1.21
N GLN A 63 12.74 3.51 -1.46
CA GLN A 63 12.67 4.70 -2.31
C GLN A 63 12.22 4.34 -3.73
N LYS A 64 12.78 3.27 -4.31
CA LYS A 64 12.46 2.79 -5.66
C LYS A 64 11.02 2.26 -5.78
N PHE A 65 10.53 1.51 -4.80
CA PHE A 65 9.24 0.80 -4.91
C PHE A 65 8.09 1.41 -4.10
N SER A 66 8.32 2.42 -3.25
CA SER A 66 7.27 3.06 -2.44
C SER A 66 6.15 3.65 -3.28
N ARG A 67 6.50 4.41 -4.33
CA ARG A 67 5.52 5.02 -5.25
C ARG A 67 4.71 3.95 -6.00
N PRO A 68 5.32 2.94 -6.67
CA PRO A 68 4.58 1.84 -7.26
C PRO A 68 3.63 1.09 -6.31
N ILE A 69 4.09 0.76 -5.10
CA ILE A 69 3.26 0.07 -4.10
C ILE A 69 2.07 0.95 -3.68
N THR A 70 2.27 2.26 -3.55
CA THR A 70 1.21 3.21 -3.19
C THR A 70 0.14 3.28 -4.27
N VAL A 71 0.54 3.43 -5.54
CA VAL A 71 -0.39 3.45 -6.68
C VAL A 71 -1.14 2.12 -6.79
N TYR A 72 -0.43 0.99 -6.64
CA TYR A 72 -1.04 -0.34 -6.63
C TYR A 72 -2.12 -0.49 -5.55
N ARG A 73 -1.83 -0.07 -4.31
CA ARG A 73 -2.80 -0.11 -3.21
C ARG A 73 -4.02 0.75 -3.49
N LYS A 74 -3.82 1.96 -4.02
CA LYS A 74 -4.91 2.86 -4.43
C LYS A 74 -5.77 2.24 -5.54
N ALA A 75 -5.16 1.66 -6.57
CA ALA A 75 -5.87 0.99 -7.65
C ALA A 75 -6.68 -0.22 -7.16
N CYS A 76 -6.13 -1.03 -6.25
CA CYS A 76 -6.86 -2.13 -5.61
C CYS A 76 -8.07 -1.63 -4.81
N ALA A 77 -7.91 -0.52 -4.08
CA ALA A 77 -9.01 0.09 -3.32
C ALA A 77 -10.10 0.63 -4.25
N LEU A 78 -9.72 1.29 -5.34
CA LEU A 78 -10.66 1.77 -6.35
C LEU A 78 -11.44 0.62 -7.00
N LEU A 79 -10.75 -0.47 -7.38
CA LEU A 79 -11.40 -1.68 -7.91
C LEU A 79 -12.39 -2.26 -6.89
N LYS A 80 -12.02 -2.35 -5.61
CA LYS A 80 -12.94 -2.81 -4.56
C LYS A 80 -14.17 -1.89 -4.45
N ASN A 81 -13.96 -0.58 -4.47
CA ASN A 81 -15.04 0.41 -4.40
C ASN A 81 -15.91 0.42 -5.65
N SER A 82 -15.35 0.07 -6.82
CA SER A 82 -16.11 -0.02 -8.07
C SER A 82 -17.22 -1.08 -8.03
N LYS A 83 -17.15 -2.06 -7.12
CA LYS A 83 -18.27 -2.98 -6.85
C LYS A 83 -19.53 -2.29 -6.30
N GLN A 84 -19.41 -1.07 -5.78
CA GLN A 84 -20.59 -0.25 -5.45
C GLN A 84 -21.42 0.09 -6.69
N ILE A 85 -20.80 0.14 -7.89
CA ILE A 85 -21.51 0.33 -9.16
C ILE A 85 -22.49 -0.83 -9.39
N GLU A 86 -22.05 -2.07 -9.16
CA GLU A 86 -22.92 -3.26 -9.25
C GLU A 86 -24.07 -3.19 -8.26
N LYS A 87 -23.82 -2.70 -7.05
CA LYS A 87 -24.87 -2.49 -6.04
C LYS A 87 -25.89 -1.44 -6.48
N ILE A 88 -25.46 -0.33 -7.11
CA ILE A 88 -26.42 0.68 -7.61
C ILE A 88 -27.20 0.11 -8.81
N LEU A 89 -26.53 -0.65 -9.69
CA LEU A 89 -27.17 -1.31 -10.84
C LEU A 89 -28.31 -2.26 -10.43
N SER A 90 -28.16 -2.98 -9.31
CA SER A 90 -29.21 -3.89 -8.84
C SER A 90 -30.49 -3.18 -8.38
N HIS A 91 -30.43 -1.87 -8.07
CA HIS A 91 -31.57 -1.08 -7.60
C HIS A 91 -32.22 -0.24 -8.72
N LEU A 92 -31.64 -0.21 -9.92
CA LEU A 92 -32.23 0.46 -11.09
C LEU A 92 -33.37 -0.36 -11.69
N ASN A 93 -34.27 0.27 -12.44
CA ASN A 93 -35.29 -0.43 -13.20
C ASN A 93 -34.68 -1.21 -14.39
N GLU A 94 -35.43 -2.16 -14.98
CA GLU A 94 -34.92 -3.07 -16.02
C GLU A 94 -34.30 -2.34 -17.23
N THR A 95 -34.99 -1.28 -17.69
CA THR A 95 -34.60 -0.48 -18.86
C THR A 95 -33.31 0.31 -18.62
N SER A 96 -33.23 1.01 -17.48
CA SER A 96 -32.04 1.76 -17.06
C SER A 96 -30.88 0.81 -16.80
N ARG A 97 -31.13 -0.32 -16.14
CA ARG A 97 -30.10 -1.34 -15.85
C ARG A 97 -29.47 -1.87 -17.14
N ALA A 98 -30.26 -2.24 -18.14
CA ALA A 98 -29.76 -2.74 -19.42
C ALA A 98 -28.83 -1.72 -20.12
N LYS A 99 -29.14 -0.42 -20.04
CA LYS A 99 -28.33 0.65 -20.63
C LYS A 99 -26.94 0.77 -19.99
N TRP A 100 -26.86 0.65 -18.67
CA TRP A 100 -25.63 0.95 -17.92
C TRP A 100 -24.73 -0.28 -17.68
N THR A 101 -25.30 -1.49 -17.70
CA THR A 101 -24.60 -2.74 -17.34
C THR A 101 -23.31 -2.96 -18.15
N SER A 102 -23.35 -2.78 -19.47
CA SER A 102 -22.18 -2.98 -20.33
C SER A 102 -21.05 -1.99 -20.02
N SER A 103 -21.37 -0.71 -19.78
CA SER A 103 -20.39 0.33 -19.47
C SER A 103 -19.74 0.13 -18.10
N ALA A 104 -20.54 -0.29 -17.11
CA ALA A 104 -20.06 -0.63 -15.77
C ALA A 104 -19.10 -1.82 -15.80
N HIS A 105 -19.49 -2.94 -16.41
CA HIS A 105 -18.63 -4.12 -16.53
C HIS A 105 -17.35 -3.83 -17.31
N SER A 106 -17.41 -3.03 -18.39
CA SER A 106 -16.21 -2.60 -19.12
C SER A 106 -15.25 -1.83 -18.21
N THR A 107 -15.77 -0.89 -17.42
CA THR A 107 -14.94 -0.07 -16.54
C THR A 107 -14.29 -0.90 -15.43
N ILE A 108 -15.02 -1.87 -14.85
CA ILE A 108 -14.48 -2.79 -13.85
C ILE A 108 -13.36 -3.65 -14.48
N LYS A 109 -13.59 -4.21 -15.67
CA LYS A 109 -12.60 -5.01 -16.39
C LYS A 109 -11.33 -4.21 -16.73
N ASP A 110 -11.48 -2.94 -17.09
CA ASP A 110 -10.33 -2.08 -17.39
C ASP A 110 -9.55 -1.70 -16.12
N LEU A 111 -10.23 -1.53 -14.98
CA LEU A 111 -9.58 -1.40 -13.67
C LEU A 111 -8.80 -2.66 -13.28
N GLU A 112 -9.34 -3.85 -13.52
CA GLU A 112 -8.63 -5.11 -13.28
C GLU A 112 -7.35 -5.21 -14.11
N LYS A 113 -7.42 -4.84 -15.39
CA LYS A 113 -6.23 -4.75 -16.26
C LYS A 113 -5.22 -3.74 -15.73
N LEU A 114 -5.67 -2.57 -15.26
CA LEU A 114 -4.77 -1.57 -14.69
C LEU A 114 -4.05 -2.12 -13.45
N VAL A 115 -4.76 -2.78 -12.54
CA VAL A 115 -4.18 -3.39 -11.34
C VAL A 115 -3.15 -4.46 -11.73
N ALA A 116 -3.48 -5.33 -12.68
CA ALA A 116 -2.56 -6.34 -13.20
C ALA A 116 -1.32 -5.71 -13.86
N HIS A 117 -1.52 -4.65 -14.64
CA HIS A 117 -0.44 -3.92 -15.31
C HIS A 117 0.50 -3.28 -14.29
N ILE A 118 -0.01 -2.57 -13.28
CA ILE A 118 0.82 -1.95 -12.22
C ILE A 118 1.69 -3.00 -11.51
N LYS A 119 1.14 -4.20 -11.28
CA LYS A 119 1.86 -5.28 -10.58
C LYS A 119 3.09 -5.78 -11.34
N VAL A 120 3.05 -5.77 -12.66
CA VAL A 120 4.13 -6.30 -13.54
C VAL A 120 4.97 -5.17 -14.16
N SER A 121 4.48 -3.93 -14.12
CA SER A 121 5.16 -2.77 -14.70
C SER A 121 6.54 -2.52 -14.09
N SER A 122 7.48 -2.10 -14.93
CA SER A 122 8.74 -1.55 -14.45
C SER A 122 8.52 -0.22 -13.74
N VAL A 123 9.44 0.14 -12.84
CA VAL A 123 9.37 1.37 -12.05
C VAL A 123 9.31 2.61 -12.94
N ASP A 124 9.94 2.59 -14.12
CA ASP A 124 9.98 3.72 -15.05
C ASP A 124 8.64 3.98 -15.74
N GLN A 125 7.73 3.00 -15.79
CA GLN A 125 6.39 3.17 -16.37
C GLN A 125 5.33 3.55 -15.34
N ILE A 126 5.71 3.76 -14.07
CA ILE A 126 4.73 3.99 -13.00
C ILE A 126 3.95 5.28 -13.18
N GLU A 127 4.57 6.32 -13.75
CA GLU A 127 3.92 7.60 -14.01
C GLU A 127 2.74 7.47 -14.98
N LYS A 128 2.91 6.67 -16.04
CA LYS A 128 1.80 6.37 -16.97
C LYS A 128 0.67 5.64 -16.27
N ALA A 129 1.01 4.71 -15.38
CA ALA A 129 0.00 3.97 -14.62
C ALA A 129 -0.72 4.86 -13.58
N GLU A 130 -0.02 5.85 -13.02
CA GLU A 130 -0.60 6.85 -12.12
C GLU A 130 -1.58 7.77 -12.87
N ASN A 131 -1.21 8.26 -14.05
CA ASN A 131 -2.10 9.03 -14.91
C ASN A 131 -3.33 8.22 -15.34
N ALA A 132 -3.15 6.94 -15.69
CA ALA A 132 -4.25 6.04 -15.99
C ALA A 132 -5.17 5.86 -14.76
N TYR A 133 -4.59 5.66 -13.57
CA TYR A 133 -5.35 5.58 -12.32
C TYR A 133 -6.21 6.84 -12.10
N GLU A 134 -5.63 8.04 -12.22
CA GLU A 134 -6.38 9.30 -12.06
C GLU A 134 -7.54 9.43 -13.06
N HIS A 135 -7.31 9.02 -14.31
CA HIS A 135 -8.37 8.97 -15.32
C HIS A 135 -9.51 8.03 -14.89
N TYR A 136 -9.20 6.83 -14.39
CA TYR A 136 -10.24 5.90 -13.93
C TYR A 136 -10.94 6.36 -12.65
N VAL A 137 -10.27 7.06 -11.74
CA VAL A 137 -10.93 7.69 -10.58
C VAL A 137 -12.03 8.63 -11.06
N LYS A 138 -11.71 9.56 -11.96
CA LYS A 138 -12.68 10.51 -12.52
C LYS A 138 -13.84 9.80 -13.23
N ARG A 139 -13.53 8.75 -14.00
CA ARG A 139 -14.54 7.94 -14.72
C ARG A 139 -15.49 7.23 -13.75
N VAL A 140 -14.97 6.61 -12.70
CA VAL A 140 -15.77 5.91 -11.68
C VAL A 140 -16.64 6.91 -10.91
N ASP A 141 -16.08 8.06 -10.50
CA ASP A 141 -16.81 9.08 -9.75
C ASP A 141 -17.96 9.69 -10.58
N SER A 142 -17.70 9.99 -11.86
CA SER A 142 -18.74 10.46 -12.79
C SER A 142 -19.84 9.41 -12.94
N MET A 143 -19.49 8.16 -13.19
CA MET A 143 -20.46 7.09 -13.39
C MET A 143 -21.28 6.80 -12.13
N ILE A 144 -20.69 6.82 -10.95
CA ILE A 144 -21.44 6.70 -9.69
C ILE A 144 -22.44 7.86 -9.54
N SER A 145 -22.02 9.09 -9.86
CA SER A 145 -22.87 10.27 -9.79
C SER A 145 -24.06 10.17 -10.77
N ASP A 146 -23.79 9.76 -12.01
CA ASP A 146 -24.80 9.57 -13.04
C ASP A 146 -25.78 8.44 -12.69
N LEU A 147 -25.28 7.31 -12.19
CA LEU A 147 -26.12 6.19 -11.75
C LEU A 147 -27.02 6.56 -10.57
N ARG A 148 -26.51 7.33 -9.60
CA ARG A 148 -27.32 7.84 -8.49
C ARG A 148 -28.39 8.80 -8.96
N ARG A 149 -28.10 9.64 -9.97
CA ARG A 149 -29.10 10.53 -10.57
C ARG A 149 -30.17 9.71 -11.30
N GLN A 150 -29.76 8.70 -12.07
CA GLN A 150 -30.70 7.82 -12.75
C GLN A 150 -31.59 7.06 -11.77
N GLN A 151 -31.01 6.55 -10.67
CA GLN A 151 -31.78 5.87 -9.63
C GLN A 151 -32.88 6.76 -9.05
N LYS A 152 -32.57 8.03 -8.73
CA LYS A 152 -33.58 8.98 -8.26
C LYS A 152 -34.67 9.25 -9.29
N ASN A 153 -34.31 9.33 -10.57
CA ASN A 153 -35.29 9.52 -11.64
C ASN A 153 -36.21 8.32 -11.79
N ASP A 154 -35.66 7.10 -11.75
CA ASP A 154 -36.42 5.86 -11.79
C ASP A 154 -37.41 5.77 -10.59
N GLU A 155 -36.96 6.13 -9.38
CA GLU A 155 -37.81 6.19 -8.17
C GLU A 155 -38.96 7.22 -8.31
N MET A 156 -38.69 8.39 -8.90
CA MET A 156 -39.70 9.42 -9.15
C MET A 156 -40.72 8.98 -10.21
N GLU A 157 -40.28 8.35 -11.29
CA GLU A 157 -41.18 7.82 -12.32
C GLU A 157 -42.10 6.72 -11.76
N GLU A 158 -41.58 5.82 -10.92
CA GLU A 158 -42.41 4.81 -10.26
C GLU A 158 -43.42 5.44 -9.30
N LEU A 159 -43.05 6.48 -8.56
CA LEU A 159 -43.97 7.22 -7.70
C LEU A 159 -45.08 7.91 -8.51
N GLU A 160 -44.75 8.50 -9.66
CA GLU A 160 -45.74 9.10 -10.55
C GLU A 160 -46.68 8.06 -11.16
N ARG A 161 -46.17 6.90 -11.60
CA ARG A 161 -47.01 5.79 -12.08
C ARG A 161 -47.97 5.31 -11.00
N LYS A 162 -47.48 5.09 -9.78
CA LYS A 162 -48.32 4.70 -8.64
C LYS A 162 -49.38 5.75 -8.31
N ARG A 163 -49.05 7.04 -8.35
CA ARG A 163 -50.03 8.13 -8.16
C ARG A 163 -51.13 8.11 -9.22
N LYS A 164 -50.76 7.96 -10.50
CA LYS A 164 -51.73 7.88 -11.61
C LYS A 164 -52.63 6.64 -11.50
N GLU A 165 -52.08 5.50 -11.11
CA GLU A 165 -52.88 4.28 -10.89
C GLU A 165 -53.88 4.42 -9.74
N VAL A 166 -53.51 5.11 -8.65
CA VAL A 166 -54.42 5.39 -7.54
C VAL A 166 -55.53 6.35 -7.97
N GLU A 167 -55.18 7.45 -8.63
CA GLU A 167 -56.15 8.43 -9.14
C GLU A 167 -57.12 7.81 -10.16
N GLU A 168 -56.64 6.93 -11.06
CA GLU A 168 -57.48 6.23 -12.02
C GLU A 168 -58.42 5.22 -11.35
N LYS A 169 -57.95 4.53 -10.30
CA LYS A 169 -58.79 3.64 -9.49
C LYS A 169 -59.88 4.41 -8.75
N GLU A 170 -59.54 5.55 -8.14
CA GLU A 170 -60.49 6.41 -7.45
C GLU A 170 -61.55 6.98 -8.42
N ARG A 171 -61.15 7.41 -9.62
CA ARG A 171 -62.10 7.83 -10.68
C ARG A 171 -63.07 6.71 -11.05
N LYS A 172 -62.56 5.50 -11.30
CA LYS A 172 -63.40 4.33 -11.63
C LYS A 172 -64.33 3.95 -10.48
N GLU A 173 -63.90 4.10 -9.23
CA GLU A 173 -64.73 3.81 -8.07
C GLU A 173 -65.84 4.86 -7.88
N MET A 174 -65.54 6.14 -8.12
CA MET A 174 -66.53 7.23 -8.10
C MET A 174 -67.56 7.09 -9.22
N GLU A 175 -67.13 6.72 -10.44
CA GLU A 175 -68.05 6.41 -11.54
C GLU A 175 -68.98 5.25 -11.19
N ARG A 176 -68.44 4.15 -10.63
CA ARG A 176 -69.25 3.02 -10.17
C ARG A 176 -70.25 3.41 -9.08
N LYS A 177 -69.86 4.27 -8.13
CA LYS A 177 -70.78 4.77 -7.07
C LYS A 177 -71.91 5.61 -7.67
N LEU A 178 -71.59 6.52 -8.58
CA LEU A 178 -72.59 7.36 -9.29
C LEU A 178 -73.52 6.55 -10.21
N GLU A 179 -73.06 5.41 -10.73
CA GLU A 179 -73.89 4.51 -11.55
C GLU A 179 -74.87 3.72 -10.69
N VAL A 180 -74.42 3.23 -9.53
CA VAL A 180 -75.29 2.56 -8.54
C VAL A 180 -76.31 3.53 -7.93
N GLU A 181 -75.96 4.80 -7.74
CA GLU A 181 -76.90 5.83 -7.25
C GLU A 181 -77.96 6.17 -8.30
N ARG A 182 -77.58 6.27 -9.58
CA ARG A 182 -78.51 6.46 -10.72
C ARG A 182 -79.44 5.27 -10.97
N GLU A 183 -79.03 4.06 -10.61
CA GLU A 183 -79.91 2.87 -10.63
C GLU A 183 -80.86 2.81 -9.43
N ARG A 184 -80.56 3.49 -8.31
CA ARG A 184 -81.43 3.56 -7.13
C ARG A 184 -82.49 4.66 -7.20
N GLU A 185 -82.30 5.67 -8.03
CA GLU A 185 -83.25 6.77 -8.25
C GLU A 185 -84.23 6.52 -9.43
N ARG A 186 -84.17 5.35 -10.08
CA ARG A 186 -85.16 4.86 -11.06
C ARG A 186 -86.07 3.81 -10.46
#